data_AF-A0A9W8WQA4-F1
#
_entry.id   AF-A0A9W8WQA4-F1
#
_cell.length_a   1.000
_cell.length_b   1.000
_cell.length_c   1.000
_cell.angle_alpha   90.00
_cell.angle_beta   90.00
_cell.angle_gamma   90.00
#
_symmetry.space_group_name_H-M   'P 1'
#
loop_
_entity.id
_entity.type
_entity.pdbx_description
1 polymer ?
#
loop_
_entity_poly.entity_id
_entity_poly.type
_entity_poly.pdbx_seq_one_letter_code
_entity_poly.pdbx_strand_id
1 'polypeptide(L)'
;MIYGRLVLFVNAAEASVIRPTLVTKVFVCGDVVAFFMQAGGGGMMAQASMADMGQKIMLIGLFVQLLFLGFFLSISLIFWKRMSRSSKQYAVPQYGKHSWDTLLKMVLAAAVIIISRCVFRVIEFAQGHSGYLVSHEIYMYIFDAAPMLVVQIMMHFVHVEHIESLEQDAMNASEDVSRYESNVGTDSSLYTLSDLALLHHWTMVTSPNIVQSPSVNYIWQSGFPQLAFKDGALMSRILSLAALHRAYLDPANRDTAMMVAGQHHSQAITGLMEGLQQDSNIEHDNCIFANAVLTFFYAFISFGPLYNDDAGANVAAHTSRVLGASWIPLIRGLGPVMERTHQQVALGPLSSLLDIERWMELQPDNTDDPDDRHINRIGDIWREGDLKDTEQAGVYDMTLSALRQCNMWLKQSATWGSDETPRKANYLPGSGPFIWISVAPATYFELLRQRQPPAMIIFACFGALIHGLDYHWWMEGCGRSIVEVVDQCLGPYWGDSMQWPKEVVHHGTPIPHQE
;
A
#
# COMPACT_ATOMS: atom_id res chain seq x y z
N MET A 1 -24.27 -20.13 25.63
CA MET A 1 -23.29 -20.00 24.52
C MET A 1 -21.85 -19.80 25.04
N ILE A 2 -21.35 -20.72 25.87
CA ILE A 2 -19.92 -20.76 26.26
C ILE A 2 -19.24 -21.95 25.59
N TYR A 3 -19.91 -23.11 25.58
CA TYR A 3 -19.45 -24.32 24.89
C TYR A 3 -19.12 -24.11 23.40
N GLY A 4 -20.02 -23.51 22.59
CA GLY A 4 -19.76 -23.29 21.16
C GLY A 4 -18.57 -22.37 20.87
N ARG A 5 -18.33 -21.37 21.74
CA ARG A 5 -17.17 -20.49 21.67
C ARG A 5 -15.90 -21.22 22.11
N LEU A 6 -15.99 -22.06 23.14
CA LEU A 6 -14.88 -22.88 23.64
C LEU A 6 -14.42 -23.93 22.60
N VAL A 7 -15.33 -24.52 21.83
CA VAL A 7 -14.97 -25.46 20.75
C VAL A 7 -14.28 -24.75 19.57
N LEU A 8 -14.72 -23.54 19.21
CA LEU A 8 -14.06 -22.71 18.20
C LEU A 8 -12.68 -22.21 18.67
N PHE A 9 -12.59 -21.80 19.94
CA PHE A 9 -11.36 -21.30 20.56
C PHE A 9 -10.23 -22.33 20.56
N VAL A 10 -10.57 -23.61 20.72
CA VAL A 10 -9.59 -24.68 20.80
C VAL A 10 -9.13 -25.20 19.41
N ASN A 11 -9.60 -24.56 18.32
CA ASN A 11 -9.26 -24.88 16.92
C ASN A 11 -9.33 -26.39 16.58
N ALA A 12 -10.22 -27.13 17.26
CA ALA A 12 -10.36 -28.57 17.17
C ALA A 12 -11.81 -28.92 16.80
N ALA A 13 -12.32 -28.32 15.72
CA ALA A 13 -13.69 -28.54 15.25
C ALA A 13 -14.00 -30.03 14.97
N GLU A 14 -12.99 -30.82 14.59
CA GLU A 14 -13.07 -32.25 14.32
C GLU A 14 -13.25 -33.11 15.58
N ALA A 15 -12.94 -32.58 16.76
CA ALA A 15 -13.13 -33.26 18.04
C ALA A 15 -14.61 -33.25 18.47
N SER A 16 -15.43 -32.34 17.95
CA SER A 16 -16.88 -32.33 18.20
C SER A 16 -17.60 -33.34 17.29
N VAL A 17 -18.46 -34.19 17.87
CA VAL A 17 -19.25 -35.19 17.12
C VAL A 17 -20.25 -34.51 16.16
N ILE A 18 -20.69 -33.30 16.50
CA ILE A 18 -21.65 -32.51 15.72
C ILE A 18 -21.06 -31.10 15.56
N ARG A 19 -21.21 -30.49 14.38
CA ARG A 19 -20.75 -29.12 14.12
C ARG A 19 -21.28 -28.15 15.20
N PRO A 20 -20.42 -27.38 15.92
CA PRO A 20 -20.83 -26.56 17.06
C PRO A 20 -21.94 -25.53 16.75
N THR A 21 -21.98 -25.05 15.51
CA THR A 21 -22.99 -24.10 15.01
C THR A 21 -24.38 -24.73 14.87
N LEU A 22 -24.46 -26.04 14.60
CA LEU A 22 -25.73 -26.78 14.56
C LEU A 22 -26.24 -27.10 15.96
N VAL A 23 -25.36 -27.52 16.87
CA VAL A 23 -25.71 -27.82 18.27
C VAL A 23 -26.34 -26.60 18.95
N THR A 24 -25.74 -25.42 18.74
CA THR A 24 -26.26 -24.17 19.34
C THR A 24 -27.65 -23.81 18.81
N LYS A 25 -27.90 -23.98 17.51
CA LYS A 25 -29.22 -23.69 16.91
C LYS A 25 -30.29 -24.64 17.42
N VAL A 26 -30.02 -25.94 17.45
CA VAL A 26 -30.96 -26.97 17.96
C VAL A 26 -31.33 -26.70 19.42
N PHE A 27 -30.34 -26.37 20.25
CA PHE A 27 -30.56 -26.09 21.66
C PHE A 27 -31.42 -24.84 21.89
N VAL A 28 -31.08 -23.72 21.24
CA VAL A 28 -31.83 -22.46 21.38
C VAL A 28 -33.28 -22.66 20.90
N CYS A 29 -33.50 -23.36 19.79
CA CYS A 29 -34.85 -23.66 19.33
C CYS A 29 -35.62 -24.53 20.35
N GLY A 30 -34.98 -25.55 20.91
CA GLY A 30 -35.59 -26.42 21.93
C GLY A 30 -36.00 -25.67 23.20
N ASP A 31 -35.12 -24.81 23.72
CA ASP A 31 -35.39 -23.98 24.90
C ASP A 31 -36.50 -22.96 24.66
N VAL A 32 -36.53 -22.32 23.49
CA VAL A 32 -37.60 -21.37 23.11
C VAL A 32 -38.95 -22.08 23.03
N VAL A 33 -39.00 -23.27 22.44
CA VAL A 33 -40.24 -24.07 22.38
C VAL A 33 -40.69 -24.45 23.80
N ALA A 34 -39.80 -24.97 24.63
CA ALA A 34 -40.12 -25.33 26.01
C ALA A 34 -40.61 -24.12 26.83
N PHE A 35 -39.98 -22.95 26.66
CA PHE A 35 -40.38 -21.70 27.30
C PHE A 35 -41.81 -21.31 26.92
N PHE A 36 -42.16 -21.32 25.63
CA PHE A 36 -43.52 -20.97 25.21
C PHE A 36 -44.55 -21.98 25.73
N MET A 37 -44.21 -23.26 25.78
CA MET A 37 -45.08 -24.28 26.37
C MET A 37 -45.31 -24.05 27.87
N GLN A 38 -44.26 -23.70 28.62
CA GLN A 38 -44.37 -23.44 30.06
C GLN A 38 -45.08 -22.12 30.36
N ALA A 39 -44.78 -21.05 29.61
CA ALA A 39 -45.45 -19.76 29.73
C ALA A 39 -46.95 -19.87 29.38
N GLY A 40 -47.27 -20.56 28.28
CA GLY A 40 -48.65 -20.83 27.90
C GLY A 40 -49.37 -21.73 28.90
N GLY A 41 -48.72 -22.82 29.33
CA GLY A 41 -49.24 -23.73 30.35
C GLY A 41 -49.52 -23.03 31.67
N GLY A 42 -48.60 -22.19 32.14
CA GLY A 42 -48.77 -21.38 33.35
C GLY A 42 -49.85 -20.32 33.23
N GLY A 43 -49.94 -19.65 32.08
CA GLY A 43 -51.02 -18.71 31.78
C GLY A 43 -52.41 -19.37 31.81
N MET A 44 -52.54 -20.57 31.23
CA MET A 44 -53.79 -21.35 31.27
C MET A 44 -54.13 -21.85 32.67
N MET A 45 -53.14 -22.14 33.51
CA MET A 45 -53.35 -22.51 34.92
C MET A 45 -53.92 -21.38 35.78
N ALA A 46 -53.72 -20.12 35.39
CA ALA A 46 -54.34 -18.98 36.07
C ALA A 46 -55.86 -18.90 35.85
N GLN A 47 -56.39 -19.61 34.84
CA GLN A 47 -57.82 -19.67 34.54
C GLN A 47 -58.40 -21.02 34.99
N ALA A 48 -59.35 -20.98 35.95
CA ALA A 48 -59.93 -22.18 36.56
C ALA A 48 -60.49 -23.19 35.54
N SER A 49 -61.07 -22.74 34.41
CA SER A 49 -61.62 -23.61 33.38
C SER A 49 -60.57 -24.32 32.51
N MET A 50 -59.32 -23.85 32.50
CA MET A 50 -58.24 -24.37 31.66
C MET A 50 -57.05 -24.93 32.47
N ALA A 51 -57.20 -25.05 33.79
CA ALA A 51 -56.12 -25.41 34.68
C ALA A 51 -55.51 -26.80 34.41
N ASP A 52 -56.35 -27.83 34.23
CA ASP A 52 -55.87 -29.20 33.94
C ASP A 52 -55.16 -29.31 32.58
N MET A 53 -55.64 -28.55 31.58
CA MET A 53 -55.01 -28.48 30.27
C MET A 53 -53.67 -27.74 30.35
N GLY A 54 -53.64 -26.63 31.10
CA GLY A 54 -52.43 -25.85 31.35
C GLY A 54 -51.34 -26.65 32.07
N GLN A 55 -51.69 -27.44 33.08
CA GLN A 55 -50.76 -28.31 33.80
C GLN A 55 -50.13 -29.36 32.87
N LYS A 56 -50.92 -29.99 31.98
CA LYS A 56 -50.40 -30.95 30.99
C LYS A 56 -49.43 -30.30 30.02
N ILE A 57 -49.77 -29.11 29.50
CA ILE A 57 -48.93 -28.38 28.55
C ILE A 57 -47.62 -27.93 29.22
N MET A 58 -47.68 -27.48 30.48
CA MET A 58 -46.50 -27.15 31.27
C MET A 58 -45.60 -28.37 31.49
N LEU A 59 -46.19 -29.52 31.85
CA LEU A 59 -45.44 -30.76 32.06
C LEU A 59 -44.74 -31.23 30.78
N ILE A 60 -45.39 -31.15 29.62
CA ILE A 60 -44.75 -31.45 28.32
C ILE A 60 -43.59 -30.48 28.06
N GLY A 61 -43.78 -29.19 28.33
CA GLY A 61 -42.71 -28.19 28.21
C GLY A 61 -41.49 -28.50 29.09
N LEU A 62 -41.70 -28.99 30.31
CA LEU A 62 -40.62 -29.41 31.21
C LEU A 62 -39.88 -30.66 30.71
N PHE A 63 -40.59 -31.65 30.15
CA PHE A 63 -39.97 -32.83 29.55
C PHE A 63 -39.16 -32.49 28.29
N VAL A 64 -39.67 -31.60 27.44
CA VAL A 64 -38.95 -31.10 26.25
C VAL A 64 -37.66 -30.39 26.67
N GLN A 65 -37.72 -29.51 27.66
CA GLN A 65 -36.52 -28.84 28.22
C GLN A 65 -35.50 -29.85 28.76
N LEU A 66 -35.95 -30.84 29.54
CA LEU A 66 -35.08 -31.87 30.12
C LEU A 66 -34.38 -32.71 29.04
N LEU A 67 -35.08 -33.04 27.95
CA LEU A 67 -34.54 -33.78 26.82
C LEU A 67 -33.41 -32.99 26.12
N PHE A 68 -33.65 -31.73 25.79
CA PHE A 68 -32.65 -30.90 25.11
C PHE A 68 -31.44 -30.60 26.00
N LEU A 69 -31.65 -30.38 27.30
CA LEU A 69 -30.56 -30.16 28.25
C LEU A 69 -29.73 -31.44 28.49
N GLY A 70 -30.38 -32.60 28.55
CA GLY A 70 -29.70 -33.91 28.65
C GLY A 70 -28.89 -34.25 27.40
N PHE A 71 -29.41 -33.91 26.21
CA PHE A 71 -28.66 -34.02 24.95
C PHE A 71 -27.42 -33.13 24.94
N PHE A 72 -27.54 -31.88 25.40
CA PHE A 72 -26.41 -30.95 25.52
C PHE A 72 -25.33 -31.46 26.49
N LEU A 73 -25.74 -31.99 27.66
CA LEU A 73 -24.82 -32.60 28.62
C LEU A 73 -24.05 -33.77 27.99
N SER A 74 -24.75 -34.62 27.24
CA SER A 74 -24.16 -35.79 26.58
C SER A 74 -23.08 -35.39 25.56
N ILE A 75 -23.36 -34.40 24.70
CA ILE A 75 -22.37 -33.89 23.73
C ILE A 75 -21.18 -33.27 24.45
N SER A 76 -21.43 -32.48 25.50
CA SER A 76 -20.38 -31.80 26.28
C SER A 76 -19.45 -32.81 26.96
N LEU A 77 -19.99 -33.91 27.51
CA LEU A 77 -19.23 -35.01 28.10
C LEU A 77 -18.40 -35.77 27.07
N ILE A 78 -18.96 -36.06 25.88
CA ILE A 78 -18.23 -36.74 24.81
C ILE A 78 -17.06 -35.88 24.34
N PHE A 79 -17.28 -34.58 24.15
CA PHE A 79 -16.24 -33.63 23.77
C PHE A 79 -15.11 -33.56 24.82
N TRP A 80 -15.46 -33.43 26.10
CA TRP A 80 -14.49 -33.43 27.19
C TRP A 80 -13.66 -34.72 27.20
N LYS A 81 -14.31 -35.89 27.15
CA LYS A 81 -13.66 -37.20 27.16
C LYS A 81 -12.74 -37.42 25.96
N ARG A 82 -13.14 -36.96 24.77
CA ARG A 82 -12.33 -37.05 23.55
C ARG A 82 -11.11 -36.14 23.64
N MET A 83 -11.28 -34.94 24.17
CA MET A 83 -10.20 -33.97 24.31
C MET A 83 -9.18 -34.36 25.38
N SER A 84 -9.65 -34.84 26.55
CA SER A 84 -8.76 -35.31 27.62
C SER A 84 -7.95 -36.57 27.27
N ARG A 85 -8.34 -37.32 26.23
CA ARG A 85 -7.60 -38.50 25.75
C ARG A 85 -6.59 -38.20 24.64
N SER A 86 -6.74 -37.08 23.92
CA SER A 86 -5.94 -36.73 22.73
C SER A 86 -4.97 -35.56 22.95
N SER A 87 -4.56 -35.30 24.20
CA SER A 87 -3.77 -34.13 24.61
C SER A 87 -2.43 -33.91 23.86
N LYS A 88 -1.95 -34.87 23.07
CA LYS A 88 -0.72 -34.72 22.25
C LYS A 88 -0.98 -34.22 20.81
N GLN A 89 -2.22 -34.12 20.36
CA GLN A 89 -2.54 -33.90 18.93
C GLN A 89 -3.15 -32.53 18.62
N TYR A 90 -3.56 -31.76 19.63
CA TYR A 90 -4.17 -30.43 19.43
C TYR A 90 -3.35 -29.38 20.19
N ALA A 91 -2.57 -28.59 19.45
CA ALA A 91 -1.80 -27.46 19.99
C ALA A 91 -2.79 -26.31 20.31
N VAL A 92 -3.15 -26.16 21.58
CA VAL A 92 -4.07 -25.11 22.02
C VAL A 92 -3.24 -23.90 22.47
N PRO A 93 -3.39 -22.71 21.84
CA PRO A 93 -2.71 -21.49 22.28
C PRO A 93 -3.12 -21.14 23.70
N GLN A 94 -2.16 -20.93 24.60
CA GLN A 94 -2.42 -20.46 25.97
C GLN A 94 -2.52 -18.93 25.96
N TYR A 95 -3.74 -18.40 25.88
CA TYR A 95 -4.03 -17.01 26.23
C TYR A 95 -5.04 -16.99 27.38
N GLY A 96 -4.67 -16.30 28.47
CA GLY A 96 -5.45 -16.21 29.71
C GLY A 96 -4.97 -17.12 30.84
N LYS A 97 -5.28 -16.72 32.08
CA LYS A 97 -4.84 -17.36 33.34
C LYS A 97 -5.48 -18.73 33.61
N HIS A 98 -6.61 -19.06 32.97
CA HIS A 98 -7.33 -20.33 33.15
C HIS A 98 -7.35 -21.18 31.89
N SER A 99 -7.01 -22.47 32.05
CA SER A 99 -7.06 -23.45 30.98
C SER A 99 -8.50 -23.71 30.51
N TRP A 100 -8.69 -23.96 29.21
CA TRP A 100 -9.96 -24.35 28.60
C TRP A 100 -10.66 -25.51 29.32
N ASP A 101 -9.88 -26.42 29.94
CA ASP A 101 -10.38 -27.55 30.73
C ASP A 101 -11.12 -27.10 32.01
N THR A 102 -10.67 -26.04 32.67
CA THR A 102 -11.32 -25.47 33.86
C THR A 102 -12.68 -24.88 33.52
N LEU A 103 -12.76 -24.10 32.42
CA LEU A 103 -14.01 -23.53 31.94
C LEU A 103 -15.01 -24.61 31.52
N LEU A 104 -14.55 -25.67 30.85
CA LEU A 104 -15.40 -26.78 30.43
C LEU A 104 -15.94 -27.58 31.62
N LYS A 105 -15.12 -27.85 32.65
CA LYS A 105 -15.54 -28.51 33.90
C LYS A 105 -16.60 -27.70 34.65
N MET A 106 -16.47 -26.38 34.69
CA MET A 106 -17.47 -25.51 35.34
C MET A 106 -18.80 -25.50 34.59
N VAL A 107 -18.78 -25.41 33.26
CA VAL A 107 -20.02 -25.50 32.45
C VAL A 107 -20.69 -26.87 32.64
N LEU A 108 -19.91 -27.94 32.76
CA LEU A 108 -20.41 -29.28 33.02
C LEU A 108 -21.07 -29.38 34.41
N ALA A 109 -20.43 -28.81 35.44
CA ALA A 109 -20.98 -28.74 36.78
C ALA A 109 -22.31 -27.95 36.83
N ALA A 110 -22.37 -26.79 36.16
CA ALA A 110 -23.60 -25.99 36.05
C ALA A 110 -24.73 -26.78 35.39
N ALA A 111 -24.45 -27.50 34.29
CA ALA A 111 -25.44 -28.28 33.58
C ALA A 111 -26.08 -29.38 34.46
N VAL A 112 -25.28 -30.07 35.28
CA VAL A 112 -25.77 -31.09 36.22
C VAL A 112 -26.70 -30.48 37.28
N ILE A 113 -26.33 -29.31 37.81
CA ILE A 113 -27.17 -28.59 38.79
C ILE A 113 -28.51 -28.18 38.18
N ILE A 114 -28.50 -27.64 36.95
CA ILE A 114 -29.72 -27.22 36.25
C ILE A 114 -30.61 -28.42 35.90
N ILE A 115 -30.04 -29.54 35.46
CA ILE A 115 -30.79 -30.78 35.18
C ILE A 115 -31.50 -31.28 36.44
N SER A 116 -30.80 -31.26 37.58
CA SER A 116 -31.34 -31.72 38.86
C SER A 116 -32.59 -30.92 39.25
N ARG A 117 -32.54 -29.58 39.07
CA ARG A 117 -33.69 -28.70 39.24
C ARG A 117 -34.82 -29.00 38.25
N CYS A 118 -34.49 -29.26 36.98
CA CYS A 118 -35.50 -29.57 35.96
C CYS A 118 -36.24 -30.88 36.29
N VAL A 119 -35.54 -31.90 36.80
CA VAL A 119 -36.15 -33.15 37.28
C VAL A 119 -37.07 -32.89 38.47
N PHE A 120 -36.65 -32.08 39.44
CA PHE A 120 -37.50 -31.67 40.55
C PHE A 120 -38.79 -31.00 40.07
N ARG A 121 -38.69 -30.04 39.12
CA ARG A 121 -39.86 -29.37 38.53
C ARG A 121 -40.79 -30.36 37.81
N VAL A 122 -40.27 -31.34 37.09
CA VAL A 122 -41.12 -32.39 36.48
C VAL A 122 -41.90 -33.16 37.55
N ILE A 123 -41.24 -33.56 38.65
CA ILE A 123 -41.88 -34.32 39.73
C ILE A 123 -42.94 -33.46 40.46
N GLU A 124 -42.63 -32.20 40.73
CA GLU A 124 -43.54 -31.22 41.34
C GLU A 124 -44.84 -31.09 40.52
N PHE A 125 -44.73 -30.78 39.23
CA PHE A 125 -45.89 -30.60 38.35
C PHE A 125 -46.61 -31.90 37.98
N ALA A 126 -45.94 -33.05 38.08
CA ALA A 126 -46.57 -34.35 37.92
C ALA A 126 -47.47 -34.72 39.13
N GLN A 127 -47.16 -34.23 40.34
CA GLN A 127 -47.99 -34.46 41.54
C GLN A 127 -49.25 -33.60 41.58
N GLY A 128 -49.28 -32.48 40.84
CA GLY A 128 -50.42 -31.56 40.80
C GLY A 128 -50.59 -30.71 42.06
N HIS A 129 -51.66 -29.90 42.09
CA HIS A 129 -51.86 -28.82 43.06
C HIS A 129 -52.08 -29.29 44.52
N SER A 130 -52.37 -30.57 44.75
CA SER A 130 -52.48 -31.19 46.07
C SER A 130 -51.26 -32.05 46.45
N GLY A 131 -50.18 -31.97 45.66
CA GLY A 131 -48.95 -32.71 45.90
C GLY A 131 -48.23 -32.29 47.18
N TYR A 132 -47.57 -33.25 47.83
CA TYR A 132 -46.80 -33.03 49.06
C TYR A 132 -45.67 -31.99 48.86
N LEU A 133 -45.04 -31.97 47.67
CA LEU A 133 -43.94 -31.07 47.34
C LEU A 133 -44.36 -29.61 47.18
N VAL A 134 -45.52 -29.34 46.56
CA VAL A 134 -46.06 -27.98 46.38
C VAL A 134 -46.56 -27.40 47.71
N SER A 135 -47.03 -28.27 48.61
CA SER A 135 -47.56 -27.88 49.92
C SER A 135 -46.47 -27.49 50.93
N HIS A 136 -45.21 -27.85 50.68
CA HIS A 136 -44.07 -27.57 51.57
C HIS A 136 -43.05 -26.67 50.88
N GLU A 137 -43.08 -25.38 51.23
CA GLU A 137 -42.23 -24.33 50.65
C GLU A 137 -40.72 -24.62 50.74
N ILE A 138 -40.28 -25.36 51.76
CA ILE A 138 -38.87 -25.71 51.97
C ILE A 138 -38.25 -26.46 50.79
N TYR A 139 -39.02 -27.33 50.12
CA TYR A 139 -38.50 -28.08 48.98
C TYR A 139 -38.27 -27.19 47.75
N MET A 140 -39.10 -26.16 47.57
CA MET A 140 -38.88 -25.15 46.53
C MET A 140 -37.57 -24.38 46.79
N TYR A 141 -37.30 -23.98 48.03
CA TYR A 141 -36.05 -23.27 48.33
C TYR A 141 -34.80 -24.14 48.13
N ILE A 142 -34.84 -25.41 48.56
CA ILE A 142 -33.68 -26.31 48.50
C ILE A 142 -33.44 -26.82 47.07
N PHE A 143 -34.49 -27.20 46.34
CA PHE A 143 -34.35 -27.90 45.05
C PHE A 143 -34.58 -27.02 43.82
N ASP A 144 -35.04 -25.77 43.99
CA ASP A 144 -35.23 -24.81 42.90
C ASP A 144 -34.38 -23.54 43.10
N ALA A 145 -34.55 -22.82 44.21
CA ALA A 145 -33.91 -21.51 44.39
C ALA A 145 -32.41 -21.59 44.68
N ALA A 146 -31.99 -22.41 45.65
CA ALA A 146 -30.58 -22.52 46.04
C ALA A 146 -29.66 -23.02 44.90
N PRO A 147 -30.03 -24.04 44.10
CA PRO A 147 -29.25 -24.48 42.94
C PRO A 147 -29.00 -23.36 41.92
N MET A 148 -30.01 -22.51 41.67
CA MET A 148 -29.88 -21.38 40.73
C MET A 148 -28.95 -20.29 41.26
N LEU A 149 -29.00 -20.01 42.57
CA LEU A 149 -28.08 -19.07 43.21
C LEU A 149 -26.63 -19.54 43.11
N VAL A 150 -26.38 -20.83 43.32
CA VAL A 150 -25.02 -21.42 43.19
C VAL A 150 -24.51 -21.26 41.75
N VAL A 151 -25.34 -21.56 40.75
CA VAL A 151 -24.95 -21.38 39.34
C VAL A 151 -24.66 -19.91 39.02
N GLN A 152 -25.49 -18.99 39.52
CA GLN A 152 -25.29 -17.55 39.31
C GLN A 152 -23.96 -17.06 39.90
N ILE A 153 -23.64 -17.45 41.14
CA ILE A 153 -22.38 -17.09 41.78
C ILE A 153 -21.20 -17.68 41.02
N MET A 154 -21.28 -18.97 40.65
CA MET A 154 -20.22 -19.66 39.93
C MET A 154 -19.90 -19.00 38.58
N MET A 155 -20.91 -18.46 37.88
CA MET A 155 -20.72 -17.80 36.58
C MET A 155 -20.28 -16.33 36.72
N HIS A 156 -20.66 -15.64 37.79
CA HIS A 156 -20.31 -14.24 38.00
C HIS A 156 -18.81 -14.04 38.25
N PHE A 157 -18.20 -14.88 39.10
CA PHE A 157 -16.76 -14.81 39.38
C PHE A 157 -15.90 -15.07 38.13
N VAL A 158 -16.37 -15.93 37.21
CA VAL A 158 -15.66 -16.25 35.97
C VAL A 158 -15.75 -15.13 34.94
N HIS A 159 -16.86 -14.39 34.92
CA HIS A 159 -17.05 -13.33 33.92
C HIS A 159 -16.30 -12.04 34.26
N VAL A 160 -16.19 -11.70 35.55
CA VAL A 160 -15.48 -10.49 36.04
C VAL A 160 -13.98 -10.60 35.81
N GLU A 161 -13.35 -11.73 36.16
CA GLU A 161 -11.92 -11.95 35.95
C GLU A 161 -11.54 -11.99 34.44
N HIS A 162 -12.49 -12.38 33.58
CA HIS A 162 -12.27 -12.37 32.13
C HIS A 162 -12.36 -10.96 31.52
N ILE A 163 -13.27 -10.10 32.01
CA ILE A 163 -13.40 -8.71 31.52
C ILE A 163 -12.17 -7.89 31.90
N GLU A 164 -11.68 -8.01 33.14
CA GLU A 164 -10.45 -7.34 33.57
C GLU A 164 -9.22 -7.79 32.74
N SER A 165 -9.13 -9.08 32.41
CA SER A 165 -8.03 -9.58 31.56
C SER A 165 -8.13 -9.10 30.11
N LEU A 166 -9.35 -8.98 29.57
CA LEU A 166 -9.58 -8.49 28.20
C LEU A 166 -9.38 -6.99 28.11
N GLU A 167 -9.72 -6.22 29.15
CA GLU A 167 -9.42 -4.78 29.23
C GLU A 167 -7.91 -4.55 29.32
N GLN A 168 -7.18 -5.36 30.09
CA GLN A 168 -5.71 -5.25 30.17
C GLN A 168 -5.04 -5.65 28.84
N ASP A 169 -5.49 -6.72 28.19
CA ASP A 169 -4.97 -7.15 26.89
C ASP A 169 -5.37 -6.18 25.77
N ALA A 170 -6.58 -5.60 25.82
CA ALA A 170 -7.01 -4.56 24.88
C ALA A 170 -6.26 -3.24 25.10
N MET A 171 -5.95 -2.87 26.34
CA MET A 171 -5.09 -1.73 26.64
C MET A 171 -3.69 -1.95 26.08
N ASN A 172 -3.05 -3.09 26.36
CA ASN A 172 -1.71 -3.41 25.85
C ASN A 172 -1.69 -3.48 24.32
N ALA A 173 -2.71 -4.08 23.69
CA ALA A 173 -2.83 -4.12 22.24
C ALA A 173 -3.10 -2.73 21.65
N SER A 174 -3.88 -1.88 22.32
CA SER A 174 -4.09 -0.49 21.90
C SER A 174 -2.83 0.35 22.06
N GLU A 175 -1.99 0.04 23.06
CA GLU A 175 -0.69 0.67 23.27
C GLU A 175 0.29 0.23 22.18
N ASP A 176 0.32 -1.07 21.82
CA ASP A 176 1.14 -1.59 20.73
C ASP A 176 0.68 -1.11 19.35
N VAL A 177 -0.64 -1.02 19.12
CA VAL A 177 -1.23 -0.45 17.90
C VAL A 177 -1.00 1.05 17.84
N SER A 178 -1.17 1.79 18.93
CA SER A 178 -0.83 3.22 19.01
C SER A 178 0.66 3.45 18.79
N ARG A 179 1.52 2.56 19.28
CA ARG A 179 2.97 2.58 19.02
C ARG A 179 3.31 2.23 17.57
N TYR A 180 2.51 1.40 16.91
CA TYR A 180 2.64 1.08 15.49
C TYR A 180 2.10 2.21 14.59
N GLU A 181 0.93 2.76 14.91
CA GLU A 181 0.29 3.92 14.27
C GLU A 181 1.02 5.24 14.57
N SER A 182 1.83 5.32 15.63
CA SER A 182 2.76 6.44 15.82
C SER A 182 4.03 6.31 14.96
N ASN A 183 4.34 5.08 14.50
CA ASN A 183 5.50 4.79 13.66
C ASN A 183 5.15 4.76 12.15
N VAL A 184 3.88 4.52 11.81
CA VAL A 184 3.31 4.60 10.46
C VAL A 184 2.48 5.87 10.42
N GLY A 185 2.88 6.87 9.61
CA GLY A 185 2.32 8.22 9.64
C GLY A 185 0.78 8.24 9.71
N THR A 186 0.24 9.09 10.58
CA THR A 186 -1.19 9.37 10.82
C THR A 186 -1.89 9.99 9.61
N ASP A 187 -1.82 9.35 8.45
CA ASP A 187 -2.64 9.68 7.30
C ASP A 187 -3.69 8.58 7.16
N SER A 188 -4.92 8.86 7.59
CA SER A 188 -6.09 7.97 7.47
C SER A 188 -6.55 7.82 6.01
N SER A 189 -5.60 7.54 5.11
CA SER A 189 -5.84 7.20 3.72
C SER A 189 -6.23 5.73 3.64
N LEU A 190 -7.52 5.46 3.42
CA LEU A 190 -8.00 4.10 3.18
C LEU A 190 -7.52 3.64 1.80
N TYR A 191 -6.40 2.90 1.77
CA TYR A 191 -5.91 2.27 0.55
C TYR A 191 -6.82 1.11 0.13
N THR A 192 -7.12 1.05 -1.16
CA THR A 192 -7.93 -0.02 -1.75
C THR A 192 -7.08 -1.26 -2.04
N LEU A 193 -7.72 -2.40 -2.33
CA LEU A 193 -7.01 -3.59 -2.81
C LEU A 193 -6.24 -3.33 -4.12
N SER A 194 -6.74 -2.40 -4.95
CA SER A 194 -6.05 -1.98 -6.17
C SER A 194 -4.73 -1.28 -5.84
N ASP A 195 -4.73 -0.42 -4.82
CA ASP A 195 -3.53 0.29 -4.36
C ASP A 195 -2.50 -0.68 -3.77
N LEU A 196 -2.94 -1.68 -3.00
CA LEU A 196 -2.06 -2.73 -2.50
C LEU A 196 -1.47 -3.58 -3.63
N ALA A 197 -2.24 -3.86 -4.69
CA ALA A 197 -1.73 -4.57 -5.87
C ALA A 197 -0.70 -3.72 -6.65
N LEU A 198 -0.88 -2.39 -6.70
CA LEU A 198 0.09 -1.46 -7.29
C LEU A 198 1.36 -1.36 -6.44
N LEU A 199 1.24 -1.29 -5.11
CA LEU A 199 2.39 -1.32 -4.20
C LEU A 199 3.16 -2.65 -4.33
N HIS A 200 2.46 -3.77 -4.42
CA HIS A 200 3.09 -5.06 -4.68
C HIS A 200 3.81 -5.08 -6.04
N HIS A 201 3.20 -4.50 -7.08
CA HIS A 201 3.83 -4.35 -8.40
C HIS A 201 5.08 -3.45 -8.34
N TRP A 202 5.05 -2.37 -7.55
CA TRP A 202 6.22 -1.53 -7.30
C TRP A 202 7.37 -2.33 -6.71
N THR A 203 7.11 -3.05 -5.62
CA THR A 203 8.13 -3.81 -4.89
C THR A 203 8.72 -4.94 -5.75
N MET A 204 7.89 -5.64 -6.52
CA MET A 204 8.33 -6.83 -7.26
C MET A 204 8.85 -6.54 -8.66
N VAL A 205 8.38 -5.46 -9.31
CA VAL A 205 8.58 -5.27 -10.76
C VAL A 205 9.04 -3.85 -11.09
N THR A 206 8.40 -2.79 -10.60
CA THR A 206 8.76 -1.42 -10.99
C THR A 206 10.10 -0.98 -10.40
N SER A 207 10.29 -1.11 -9.09
CA SER A 207 11.51 -0.62 -8.43
C SER A 207 12.81 -1.32 -8.84
N PRO A 208 12.84 -2.62 -9.21
CA PRO A 208 14.03 -3.23 -9.79
C PRO A 208 14.32 -2.80 -11.24
N ASN A 209 13.30 -2.32 -11.98
CA ASN A 209 13.41 -1.99 -13.41
C ASN A 209 13.41 -0.48 -13.71
N ILE A 210 13.20 0.38 -12.70
CA ILE A 210 13.24 1.84 -12.88
C ILE A 210 14.68 2.35 -13.02
N VAL A 211 15.58 1.86 -12.16
CA VAL A 211 17.00 2.19 -12.14
C VAL A 211 17.74 0.91 -11.80
N GLN A 212 18.75 0.59 -12.60
CA GLN A 212 19.58 -0.60 -12.43
C GLN A 212 21.00 -0.17 -12.05
N SER A 213 21.19 0.18 -10.78
CA SER A 213 22.50 0.53 -10.25
C SER A 213 22.69 -0.09 -8.87
N PRO A 214 23.56 -1.10 -8.71
CA PRO A 214 23.70 -1.87 -7.48
C PRO A 214 23.91 -1.00 -6.22
N SER A 215 24.58 0.14 -6.37
CA SER A 215 24.92 1.04 -5.26
C SER A 215 23.71 1.79 -4.68
N VAL A 216 22.62 1.96 -5.44
CA VAL A 216 21.43 2.72 -5.04
C VAL A 216 20.12 1.95 -5.17
N ASN A 217 20.14 0.70 -5.65
CA ASN A 217 18.96 -0.15 -5.78
C ASN A 217 18.13 -0.26 -4.48
N TYR A 218 18.80 -0.28 -3.32
CA TYR A 218 18.13 -0.34 -2.02
C TYR A 218 17.22 0.87 -1.75
N ILE A 219 17.55 2.04 -2.32
CA ILE A 219 16.76 3.27 -2.16
C ILE A 219 15.40 3.11 -2.84
N TRP A 220 15.37 2.62 -4.09
CA TRP A 220 14.12 2.43 -4.83
C TRP A 220 13.27 1.28 -4.28
N GLN A 221 13.91 0.16 -3.92
CA GLN A 221 13.23 -1.07 -3.52
C GLN A 221 12.73 -1.07 -2.08
N SER A 222 13.47 -0.42 -1.17
CA SER A 222 13.15 -0.42 0.27
C SER A 222 13.09 0.98 0.88
N GLY A 223 14.00 1.89 0.51
CA GLY A 223 14.08 3.23 1.11
C GLY A 223 12.83 4.07 0.84
N PHE A 224 12.44 4.22 -0.43
CA PHE A 224 11.25 4.98 -0.83
C PHE A 224 9.95 4.37 -0.28
N PRO A 225 9.70 3.05 -0.34
CA PRO A 225 8.54 2.46 0.34
C PRO A 225 8.50 2.73 1.85
N GLN A 226 9.65 2.63 2.54
CA GLN A 226 9.72 2.91 3.99
C GLN A 226 9.36 4.36 4.32
N LEU A 227 9.81 5.31 3.51
CA LEU A 227 9.41 6.72 3.63
C LEU A 227 7.92 6.90 3.29
N ALA A 228 7.44 6.23 2.24
CA ALA A 228 6.06 6.33 1.78
C ALA A 228 5.02 5.82 2.79
N PHE A 229 5.38 4.85 3.64
CA PHE A 229 4.49 4.43 4.74
C PHE A 229 4.26 5.54 5.79
N LYS A 230 5.01 6.63 5.73
CA LYS A 230 4.86 7.79 6.62
C LYS A 230 4.31 9.03 5.92
N ASP A 231 4.18 9.00 4.60
CA ASP A 231 3.77 10.14 3.78
C ASP A 231 2.84 9.68 2.64
N GLY A 232 1.56 10.01 2.73
CA GLY A 232 0.55 9.63 1.74
C GLY A 232 0.81 10.19 0.34
N ALA A 233 1.46 11.36 0.26
CA ALA A 233 1.82 11.99 -1.01
C ALA A 233 2.89 11.17 -1.76
N LEU A 234 3.94 10.75 -1.06
CA LEU A 234 4.97 9.87 -1.59
C LEU A 234 4.43 8.47 -1.91
N MET A 235 3.52 7.93 -1.10
CA MET A 235 2.84 6.67 -1.44
C MET A 235 2.08 6.81 -2.76
N SER A 236 1.26 7.86 -2.92
CA SER A 236 0.55 8.15 -4.16
C SER A 236 1.52 8.26 -5.34
N ARG A 237 2.70 8.87 -5.16
CA ARG A 237 3.74 8.93 -6.20
C ARG A 237 4.24 7.55 -6.63
N ILE A 238 4.52 6.67 -5.66
CA ILE A 238 4.94 5.28 -5.92
C ILE A 238 3.85 4.53 -6.69
N LEU A 239 2.61 4.63 -6.25
CA LEU A 239 1.46 3.98 -6.88
C LEU A 239 1.23 4.50 -8.31
N SER A 240 1.41 5.80 -8.53
CA SER A 240 1.33 6.42 -9.86
C SER A 240 2.33 5.82 -10.84
N LEU A 241 3.61 5.72 -10.45
CA LEU A 241 4.65 5.12 -11.31
C LEU A 241 4.44 3.61 -11.51
N ALA A 242 3.98 2.90 -10.49
CA ALA A 242 3.63 1.49 -10.62
C ALA A 242 2.48 1.27 -11.61
N ALA A 243 1.48 2.15 -11.61
CA ALA A 243 0.37 2.11 -12.56
C ALA A 243 0.83 2.43 -13.99
N LEU A 244 1.74 3.40 -14.17
CA LEU A 244 2.35 3.67 -15.49
C LEU A 244 3.16 2.48 -16.01
N HIS A 245 3.94 1.82 -15.15
CA HIS A 245 4.68 0.64 -15.54
C HIS A 245 3.74 -0.51 -15.94
N ARG A 246 2.62 -0.68 -15.23
CA ARG A 246 1.56 -1.59 -15.64
C ARG A 246 0.95 -1.25 -17.00
N ALA A 247 0.69 0.04 -17.25
CA ALA A 247 0.17 0.51 -18.53
C ALA A 247 1.13 0.21 -19.70
N TYR A 248 2.44 0.25 -19.43
CA TYR A 248 3.48 -0.13 -20.37
C TYR A 248 3.48 -1.64 -20.64
N LEU A 249 3.42 -2.48 -19.60
CA LEU A 249 3.48 -3.94 -19.72
C LEU A 249 2.18 -4.60 -20.22
N ASP A 250 1.03 -3.97 -19.99
CA ASP A 250 -0.29 -4.49 -20.36
C ASP A 250 -1.05 -3.49 -21.25
N PRO A 251 -0.79 -3.48 -22.57
CA PRO A 251 -1.45 -2.59 -23.51
C PRO A 251 -2.98 -2.72 -23.52
N ALA A 252 -3.54 -3.88 -23.15
CA ALA A 252 -4.98 -4.10 -23.16
C ALA A 252 -5.72 -3.27 -22.08
N ASN A 253 -5.04 -2.94 -20.99
CA ASN A 253 -5.57 -2.14 -19.89
C ASN A 253 -4.89 -0.77 -19.75
N ARG A 254 -4.14 -0.35 -20.79
CA ARG A 254 -3.33 0.87 -20.80
C ARG A 254 -4.09 2.10 -20.32
N ASP A 255 -5.22 2.42 -20.94
CA ASP A 255 -5.98 3.65 -20.65
C ASP A 255 -6.46 3.70 -19.20
N THR A 256 -6.91 2.55 -18.69
CA THR A 256 -7.37 2.43 -17.30
C THR A 256 -6.20 2.62 -16.33
N ALA A 257 -5.06 1.98 -16.60
CA ALA A 257 -3.86 2.12 -15.79
C ALA A 257 -3.28 3.55 -15.83
N MET A 258 -3.32 4.22 -16.99
CA MET A 258 -2.91 5.61 -17.14
C MET A 258 -3.85 6.58 -16.40
N MET A 259 -5.16 6.32 -16.41
CA MET A 259 -6.12 7.11 -15.62
C MET A 259 -5.82 6.99 -14.12
N VAL A 260 -5.60 5.77 -13.62
CA VAL A 260 -5.23 5.52 -12.22
C VAL A 260 -3.89 6.20 -11.88
N ALA A 261 -2.91 6.12 -12.78
CA ALA A 261 -1.63 6.81 -12.62
C ALA A 261 -1.80 8.33 -12.50
N GLY A 262 -2.66 8.93 -13.33
CA GLY A 262 -2.96 10.36 -13.31
C GLY A 262 -3.63 10.81 -12.01
N GLN A 263 -4.57 10.03 -11.48
CA GLN A 263 -5.22 10.31 -10.20
C GLN A 263 -4.21 10.36 -9.05
N HIS A 264 -3.39 9.31 -8.93
CA HIS A 264 -2.34 9.21 -7.93
C HIS A 264 -1.25 10.29 -8.13
N HIS A 265 -0.95 10.67 -9.37
CA HIS A 265 -0.03 11.78 -9.66
C HIS A 265 -0.56 13.12 -9.15
N SER A 266 -1.85 13.43 -9.38
CA SER A 266 -2.46 14.65 -8.87
C SER A 266 -2.42 14.70 -7.35
N GLN A 267 -2.75 13.60 -6.67
CA GLN A 267 -2.65 13.50 -5.20
C GLN A 267 -1.21 13.72 -4.71
N ALA A 268 -0.24 13.09 -5.37
CA ALA A 268 1.17 13.22 -5.02
C ALA A 268 1.70 14.65 -5.17
N ILE A 269 1.28 15.38 -6.22
CA ILE A 269 1.67 16.78 -6.41
C ILE A 269 0.98 17.70 -5.41
N THR A 270 -0.31 17.49 -5.13
CA THR A 270 -1.03 18.27 -4.12
C THR A 270 -0.37 18.12 -2.75
N GLY A 271 -0.11 16.87 -2.32
CA GLY A 271 0.56 16.61 -1.05
C GLY A 271 2.01 17.12 -1.01
N LEU A 272 2.74 17.07 -2.14
CA LEU A 272 4.07 17.69 -2.25
C LEU A 272 4.00 19.20 -2.00
N MET A 273 3.04 19.89 -2.63
CA MET A 273 2.86 21.34 -2.49
C MET A 273 2.45 21.73 -1.07
N GLU A 274 1.58 20.95 -0.43
CA GLU A 274 1.18 21.14 0.96
C GLU A 274 2.36 20.90 1.92
N GLY A 275 3.14 19.85 1.67
CA GLY A 275 4.34 19.54 2.44
C GLY A 275 5.37 20.67 2.42
N LEU A 276 5.54 21.34 1.28
CA LEU A 276 6.47 22.48 1.16
C LEU A 276 6.10 23.70 2.03
N GLN A 277 4.84 23.81 2.47
CA GLN A 277 4.39 24.89 3.36
C GLN A 277 4.67 24.59 4.84
N GLN A 278 5.03 23.35 5.18
CA GLN A 278 5.31 22.94 6.55
C GLN A 278 6.77 23.23 6.95
N ASP A 279 7.02 23.22 8.25
CA ASP A 279 8.37 23.44 8.80
C ASP A 279 9.34 22.35 8.33
N SER A 280 10.58 22.76 8.05
CA SER A 280 11.65 21.85 7.63
C SER A 280 11.99 20.85 8.73
N ASN A 281 11.97 19.57 8.40
CA ASN A 281 12.44 18.48 9.24
C ASN A 281 13.09 17.42 8.34
N ILE A 282 14.09 16.70 8.86
CA ILE A 282 14.76 15.57 8.19
C ILE A 282 13.75 14.58 7.62
N GLU A 283 12.80 14.10 8.42
CA GLU A 283 11.86 13.06 7.95
C GLU A 283 10.98 13.56 6.80
N HIS A 284 10.38 14.74 6.97
CA HIS A 284 9.49 15.37 6.01
C HIS A 284 10.20 15.75 4.70
N ASP A 285 11.35 16.41 4.81
CA ASP A 285 12.11 16.89 3.64
C ASP A 285 12.68 15.70 2.82
N ASN A 286 12.98 14.56 3.45
CA ASN A 286 13.34 13.33 2.72
C ASN A 286 12.14 12.77 1.91
N CYS A 287 10.91 12.82 2.44
CA CYS A 287 9.71 12.41 1.69
C CYS A 287 9.43 13.33 0.50
N ILE A 288 9.51 14.66 0.72
CA ILE A 288 9.37 15.67 -0.33
C ILE A 288 10.41 15.46 -1.43
N PHE A 289 11.68 15.27 -1.05
CA PHE A 289 12.76 15.02 -1.99
C PHE A 289 12.55 13.72 -2.78
N ALA A 290 12.18 12.63 -2.12
CA ALA A 290 11.86 11.37 -2.80
C ALA A 290 10.72 11.53 -3.80
N ASN A 291 9.67 12.28 -3.44
CA ASN A 291 8.55 12.55 -4.35
C ASN A 291 9.00 13.40 -5.55
N ALA A 292 9.87 14.40 -5.33
CA ALA A 292 10.48 15.18 -6.42
C ALA A 292 11.31 14.29 -7.37
N VAL A 293 12.19 13.43 -6.84
CA VAL A 293 12.98 12.47 -7.61
C VAL A 293 12.09 11.53 -8.43
N LEU A 294 11.01 11.02 -7.85
CA LEU A 294 10.05 10.16 -8.57
C LEU A 294 9.19 10.96 -9.57
N THR A 295 9.01 12.26 -9.35
CA THR A 295 8.33 13.15 -10.31
C THR A 295 9.10 13.29 -11.61
N PHE A 296 10.43 13.23 -11.56
CA PHE A 296 11.27 13.21 -12.75
C PHE A 296 10.91 12.04 -13.67
N PHE A 297 10.82 10.80 -13.16
CA PHE A 297 10.45 9.64 -13.98
C PHE A 297 9.05 9.81 -14.59
N TYR A 298 8.10 10.31 -13.80
CA TYR A 298 6.76 10.59 -14.29
C TYR A 298 6.79 11.59 -15.45
N ALA A 299 7.59 12.65 -15.35
CA ALA A 299 7.70 13.67 -16.39
C ALA A 299 8.15 13.06 -17.73
N PHE A 300 9.16 12.20 -17.71
CA PHE A 300 9.64 11.51 -18.91
C PHE A 300 8.62 10.53 -19.50
N ILE A 301 7.97 9.72 -18.65
CA ILE A 301 6.91 8.80 -19.11
C ILE A 301 5.75 9.58 -19.73
N SER A 302 5.38 10.74 -19.16
CA SER A 302 4.25 11.55 -19.62
C SER A 302 4.40 12.13 -21.03
N PHE A 303 5.64 12.31 -21.51
CA PHE A 303 5.88 12.73 -22.90
C PHE A 303 6.31 11.57 -23.81
N GLY A 304 6.61 10.40 -23.25
CA GLY A 304 6.99 9.24 -24.03
C GLY A 304 5.87 8.67 -24.91
N PRO A 305 6.17 7.61 -25.67
CA PRO A 305 5.23 6.97 -26.58
C PRO A 305 4.02 6.33 -25.90
N LEU A 306 4.08 6.09 -24.58
CA LEU A 306 2.93 5.59 -23.81
C LEU A 306 1.71 6.52 -23.93
N TYR A 307 1.93 7.82 -24.14
CA TYR A 307 0.90 8.85 -24.35
C TYR A 307 0.67 9.17 -25.83
N ASN A 308 1.16 8.33 -26.75
CA ASN A 308 0.78 8.37 -28.16
C ASN A 308 -0.49 7.52 -28.33
N ASP A 309 -1.66 8.16 -28.39
CA ASP A 309 -2.89 7.46 -28.79
C ASP A 309 -2.87 7.13 -30.29
N ASP A 310 -3.15 5.86 -30.60
CA ASP A 310 -3.57 5.43 -31.94
C ASP A 310 -5.00 5.92 -32.20
N ALA A 311 -5.20 6.53 -33.38
CA ALA A 311 -6.47 7.09 -33.89
C ALA A 311 -6.84 8.52 -33.45
N GLY A 312 -6.09 9.50 -33.95
CA GLY A 312 -6.62 10.86 -34.16
C GLY A 312 -5.91 12.01 -33.44
N ALA A 313 -4.73 11.77 -32.84
CA ALA A 313 -3.94 12.81 -32.20
C ALA A 313 -3.69 14.00 -33.15
N ASN A 314 -4.16 15.17 -32.75
CA ASN A 314 -3.82 16.43 -33.40
C ASN A 314 -2.29 16.56 -33.43
N VAL A 315 -1.69 16.54 -34.63
CA VAL A 315 -0.24 16.64 -34.84
C VAL A 315 0.36 17.80 -34.03
N ALA A 316 -0.36 18.92 -33.94
CA ALA A 316 0.08 20.07 -33.14
C ALA A 316 0.14 19.77 -31.62
N ALA A 317 -0.79 18.98 -31.09
CA ALA A 317 -0.78 18.57 -29.68
C ALA A 317 0.38 17.61 -29.39
N HIS A 318 0.65 16.66 -30.29
CA HIS A 318 1.81 15.78 -30.21
C HIS A 318 3.12 16.58 -30.26
N THR A 319 3.30 17.44 -31.26
CA THR A 319 4.46 18.34 -31.39
C THR A 319 4.66 19.19 -30.14
N SER A 320 3.59 19.82 -29.62
CA SER A 320 3.65 20.66 -28.42
C SER A 320 4.11 19.87 -27.18
N ARG A 321 3.58 18.66 -26.99
CA ARG A 321 3.95 17.77 -25.88
C ARG A 321 5.42 17.36 -25.96
N VAL A 322 5.88 16.92 -27.13
CA VAL A 322 7.28 16.48 -27.35
C VAL A 322 8.26 17.64 -27.16
N LEU A 323 7.93 18.84 -27.65
CA LEU A 323 8.75 20.04 -27.46
C LEU A 323 8.69 20.64 -26.05
N GLY A 324 8.07 19.94 -25.08
CA GLY A 324 8.24 20.27 -23.67
C GLY A 324 7.19 21.19 -23.06
N ALA A 325 6.01 21.37 -23.69
CA ALA A 325 4.99 22.26 -23.16
C ALA A 325 4.53 21.94 -21.72
N SER A 326 4.51 20.66 -21.33
CA SER A 326 4.07 20.22 -20.00
C SER A 326 5.21 19.72 -19.11
N TRP A 327 6.11 18.91 -19.66
CA TRP A 327 7.08 18.15 -18.86
C TRP A 327 8.35 18.96 -18.50
N ILE A 328 8.77 19.91 -19.34
CA ILE A 328 9.92 20.79 -19.02
C ILE A 328 9.59 21.71 -17.84
N PRO A 329 8.45 22.44 -17.82
CA PRO A 329 8.05 23.22 -16.65
C PRO A 329 7.93 22.38 -15.38
N LEU A 330 7.43 21.13 -15.49
CA LEU A 330 7.31 20.21 -14.37
C LEU A 330 8.70 19.90 -13.76
N ILE A 331 9.68 19.52 -14.59
CA ILE A 331 11.05 19.25 -14.15
C ILE A 331 11.70 20.49 -13.55
N ARG A 332 11.60 21.65 -14.21
CA ARG A 332 12.19 22.90 -13.72
C ARG A 332 11.56 23.35 -12.40
N GLY A 333 10.28 23.08 -12.20
CA GLY A 333 9.58 23.32 -10.93
C GLY A 333 10.15 22.51 -9.75
N LEU A 334 10.89 21.43 -10.00
CA LEU A 334 11.56 20.64 -8.96
C LEU A 334 12.86 21.28 -8.46
N GLY A 335 13.47 22.20 -9.23
CA GLY A 335 14.71 22.86 -8.83
C GLY A 335 14.62 23.55 -7.45
N PRO A 336 13.65 24.47 -7.25
CA PRO A 336 13.42 25.09 -5.94
C PRO A 336 13.07 24.09 -4.83
N VAL A 337 12.39 22.98 -5.16
CA VAL A 337 12.07 21.91 -4.21
C VAL A 337 13.33 21.19 -3.73
N MET A 338 14.24 20.89 -4.65
CA MET A 338 15.54 20.29 -4.33
C MET A 338 16.40 21.24 -3.51
N GLU A 339 16.46 22.52 -3.85
CA GLU A 339 17.17 23.53 -3.07
C GLU A 339 16.62 23.64 -1.64
N ARG A 340 15.28 23.65 -1.50
CA ARG A 340 14.60 23.73 -0.20
C ARG A 340 14.86 22.53 0.71
N THR A 341 14.99 21.33 0.14
CA THR A 341 15.16 20.08 0.90
C THR A 341 16.63 19.69 1.10
N HIS A 342 17.55 20.29 0.33
CA HIS A 342 18.96 19.91 0.24
C HIS A 342 19.64 19.73 1.62
N GLN A 343 19.51 20.71 2.51
CA GLN A 343 20.18 20.69 3.81
C GLN A 343 19.78 19.47 4.67
N GLN A 344 18.50 19.15 4.71
CA GLN A 344 17.99 18.05 5.52
C GLN A 344 18.26 16.69 4.87
N VAL A 345 18.13 16.61 3.55
CA VAL A 345 18.40 15.40 2.77
C VAL A 345 19.89 15.02 2.86
N ALA A 346 20.79 16.00 2.87
CA ALA A 346 22.23 15.78 3.05
C ALA A 346 22.59 15.15 4.40
N LEU A 347 21.77 15.36 5.43
CA LEU A 347 21.91 14.72 6.75
C LEU A 347 21.16 13.38 6.85
N GLY A 348 20.32 13.08 5.86
CA GLY A 348 19.39 11.96 5.86
C GLY A 348 19.86 10.72 5.08
N PRO A 349 18.99 9.69 5.01
CA PRO A 349 19.28 8.43 4.34
C PRO A 349 19.39 8.53 2.82
N LEU A 350 18.92 9.63 2.22
CA LEU A 350 18.94 9.88 0.78
C LEU A 350 20.11 10.77 0.32
N SER A 351 21.05 11.08 1.20
CA SER A 351 22.22 11.94 0.92
C SER A 351 23.04 11.49 -0.29
N SER A 352 23.09 10.19 -0.58
CA SER A 352 23.79 9.64 -1.75
C SER A 352 23.20 10.09 -3.09
N LEU A 353 21.93 10.51 -3.14
CA LEU A 353 21.28 11.02 -4.35
C LEU A 353 21.60 12.50 -4.63
N LEU A 354 22.24 13.20 -3.69
CA LEU A 354 22.63 14.61 -3.86
C LEU A 354 24.01 14.78 -4.51
N ASP A 355 24.75 13.70 -4.75
CA ASP A 355 26.11 13.76 -5.31
C ASP A 355 26.08 14.15 -6.80
N ILE A 356 25.96 15.45 -7.04
CA ILE A 356 26.06 16.10 -8.36
C ILE A 356 27.28 17.03 -8.44
N GLU A 357 28.14 17.06 -7.41
CA GLU A 357 29.26 17.99 -7.29
C GLU A 357 30.20 17.94 -8.50
N ARG A 358 30.42 16.73 -9.05
CA ARG A 358 31.25 16.53 -10.24
C ARG A 358 30.75 17.29 -11.47
N TRP A 359 29.45 17.62 -11.57
CA TRP A 359 28.91 18.34 -12.72
C TRP A 359 29.68 19.64 -12.99
N MET A 360 29.99 20.39 -11.92
CA MET A 360 30.71 21.67 -12.02
C MET A 360 32.19 21.49 -12.36
N GLU A 361 32.74 20.30 -12.15
CA GLU A 361 34.14 19.95 -12.44
C GLU A 361 34.33 19.43 -13.87
N LEU A 362 33.24 19.09 -14.58
CA LEU A 362 33.32 18.57 -15.95
C LEU A 362 33.85 19.62 -16.92
N GLN A 363 34.94 19.25 -17.59
CA GLN A 363 35.61 20.05 -18.63
C GLN A 363 35.61 19.25 -19.94
N PRO A 364 34.55 19.34 -20.75
CA PRO A 364 34.45 18.62 -22.02
C PRO A 364 35.63 18.90 -22.97
N ASP A 365 36.19 20.12 -22.93
CA ASP A 365 37.34 20.54 -23.74
C ASP A 365 38.63 19.73 -23.47
N ASN A 366 38.73 19.06 -22.33
CA ASN A 366 39.90 18.24 -21.99
C ASN A 366 39.83 16.82 -22.55
N THR A 367 38.69 16.43 -23.14
CA THR A 367 38.47 15.09 -23.67
C THR A 367 38.24 15.12 -25.17
N ASP A 368 38.92 14.25 -25.91
CA ASP A 368 38.72 14.12 -27.36
C ASP A 368 37.57 13.15 -27.66
N ASP A 369 36.34 13.59 -27.47
CA ASP A 369 35.13 12.81 -27.73
C ASP A 369 34.52 13.16 -29.11
N PRO A 370 34.29 12.19 -30.01
CA PRO A 370 33.76 12.47 -31.34
C PRO A 370 32.36 13.11 -31.30
N ASP A 371 31.48 12.65 -30.41
CA ASP A 371 30.13 13.20 -30.29
C ASP A 371 30.15 14.63 -29.74
N ASP A 372 31.02 14.90 -28.75
CA ASP A 372 31.23 16.25 -28.24
C ASP A 372 31.67 17.23 -29.34
N ARG A 373 32.57 16.82 -30.25
CA ARG A 373 32.95 17.65 -31.41
C ARG A 373 31.77 17.95 -32.32
N HIS A 374 30.87 16.98 -32.53
CA HIS A 374 29.64 17.22 -33.30
C HIS A 374 28.73 18.21 -32.59
N ILE A 375 28.49 18.01 -31.28
CA ILE A 375 27.66 18.90 -30.47
C ILE A 375 28.27 20.31 -30.46
N ASN A 376 29.57 20.48 -30.22
CA ASN A 376 30.20 21.81 -30.14
C ASN A 376 30.12 22.60 -31.46
N ARG A 377 30.22 21.93 -32.62
CA ARG A 377 30.12 22.56 -33.95
C ARG A 377 28.77 23.19 -34.24
N ILE A 378 27.69 22.76 -33.58
CA ILE A 378 26.38 23.41 -33.79
C ILE A 378 26.40 24.88 -33.33
N GLY A 379 27.35 25.25 -32.47
CA GLY A 379 27.54 26.64 -32.04
C GLY A 379 27.93 27.60 -33.17
N ASP A 380 28.52 27.09 -34.25
CA ASP A 380 28.95 27.92 -35.38
C ASP A 380 27.74 28.62 -36.04
N ILE A 381 26.53 28.01 -35.94
CA ILE A 381 25.27 28.54 -36.47
C ILE A 381 24.96 29.96 -35.96
N TRP A 382 25.17 30.23 -34.67
CA TRP A 382 24.90 31.54 -34.07
C TRP A 382 26.15 32.38 -33.85
N ARG A 383 27.34 31.77 -33.80
CA ARG A 383 28.62 32.49 -33.66
C ARG A 383 29.10 33.13 -34.96
N GLU A 384 28.77 32.52 -36.11
CA GLU A 384 29.17 33.01 -37.44
C GLU A 384 28.01 33.63 -38.23
N GLY A 385 26.77 33.45 -37.76
CA GLY A 385 25.55 33.95 -38.40
C GLY A 385 25.10 35.33 -37.91
N ASP A 386 23.84 35.66 -38.23
CA ASP A 386 23.20 36.95 -37.92
C ASP A 386 23.01 37.21 -36.41
N LEU A 387 23.14 36.18 -35.58
CA LEU A 387 23.00 36.25 -34.12
C LEU A 387 24.32 36.53 -33.40
N LYS A 388 25.41 36.73 -34.14
CA LYS A 388 26.72 37.02 -33.56
C LYS A 388 26.65 38.25 -32.66
N ASP A 389 27.32 38.17 -31.50
CA ASP A 389 27.39 39.23 -30.48
C ASP A 389 26.03 39.66 -29.89
N THR A 390 24.97 38.84 -30.07
CA THR A 390 23.66 39.07 -29.44
C THR A 390 23.53 38.36 -28.10
N GLU A 391 22.58 38.81 -27.27
CA GLU A 391 22.22 38.14 -26.01
C GLU A 391 21.74 36.69 -26.25
N GLN A 392 21.04 36.44 -27.36
CA GLN A 392 20.58 35.09 -27.73
C GLN A 392 21.74 34.13 -27.98
N ALA A 393 22.81 34.58 -28.63
CA ALA A 393 24.02 33.77 -28.80
C ALA A 393 24.63 33.35 -27.46
N GLY A 394 24.67 34.25 -26.48
CA GLY A 394 25.13 33.94 -25.12
C GLY A 394 24.27 32.87 -24.43
N VAL A 395 22.94 32.95 -24.58
CA VAL A 395 22.01 31.93 -24.06
C VAL A 395 22.25 30.56 -24.70
N TYR A 396 22.48 30.52 -26.02
CA TYR A 396 22.79 29.28 -26.73
C TYR A 396 24.15 28.71 -26.32
N ASP A 397 25.19 29.53 -26.15
CA ASP A 397 26.51 29.08 -25.69
C ASP A 397 26.46 28.46 -24.29
N MET A 398 25.75 29.09 -23.34
CA MET A 398 25.54 28.54 -22.01
C MET A 398 24.82 27.18 -22.05
N THR A 399 23.76 27.10 -22.86
CA THR A 399 22.96 25.87 -22.99
C THR A 399 23.74 24.74 -23.66
N LEU A 400 24.52 25.09 -24.69
CA LEU A 400 25.39 24.15 -25.41
C LEU A 400 26.49 23.62 -24.50
N SER A 401 27.14 24.50 -23.72
CA SER A 401 28.16 24.09 -22.75
C SER A 401 27.62 23.08 -21.74
N ALA A 402 26.43 23.35 -21.17
CA ALA A 402 25.77 22.40 -20.28
C ALA A 402 25.41 21.08 -21.00
N LEU A 403 25.05 21.13 -22.29
CA LEU A 403 24.73 19.91 -23.06
C LEU A 403 25.98 19.05 -23.30
N ARG A 404 27.14 19.68 -23.52
CA ARG A 404 28.43 19.01 -23.62
C ARG A 404 28.80 18.32 -22.30
N GLN A 405 28.55 18.98 -21.17
CA GLN A 405 28.68 18.37 -19.83
C GLN A 405 27.73 17.16 -19.67
N CYS A 406 26.50 17.26 -20.17
CA CYS A 406 25.54 16.14 -20.18
C CYS A 406 26.07 14.92 -20.96
N ASN A 407 26.62 15.13 -22.16
CA ASN A 407 27.25 14.08 -22.94
C ASN A 407 28.39 13.38 -22.17
N MET A 408 29.30 14.19 -21.58
CA MET A 408 30.41 13.67 -20.77
C MET A 408 29.90 12.89 -19.55
N TRP A 409 28.86 13.39 -18.86
CA TRP A 409 28.23 12.72 -17.72
C TRP A 409 27.68 11.36 -18.12
N LEU A 410 26.86 11.29 -19.17
CA LEU A 410 26.23 10.05 -19.62
C LEU A 410 27.27 8.98 -19.98
N LYS A 411 28.41 9.37 -20.55
CA LYS A 411 29.48 8.44 -20.95
C LYS A 411 30.39 8.00 -19.81
N GLN A 412 30.68 8.89 -18.85
CA GLN A 412 31.73 8.65 -17.85
C GLN A 412 31.20 8.32 -16.45
N SER A 413 29.98 8.71 -16.11
CA SER A 413 29.42 8.53 -14.76
C SER A 413 29.43 7.08 -14.28
N ALA A 414 29.17 6.11 -15.15
CA ALA A 414 29.24 4.69 -14.83
C ALA A 414 30.65 4.22 -14.45
N THR A 415 31.70 4.91 -14.94
CA THR A 415 33.11 4.60 -14.63
C THR A 415 33.60 5.33 -13.38
N TRP A 416 32.82 6.27 -12.84
CA TRP A 416 33.18 7.02 -11.66
C TRP A 416 32.90 6.19 -10.40
N GLY A 417 33.80 5.27 -10.11
CA GLY A 417 33.80 4.42 -8.92
C GLY A 417 35.04 3.53 -8.89
N SER A 418 35.67 3.37 -7.73
CA SER A 418 36.77 2.42 -7.49
C SER A 418 36.50 1.62 -6.23
N ASP A 419 37.06 0.40 -6.14
CA ASP A 419 37.02 -0.48 -4.96
C ASP A 419 37.49 0.22 -3.66
N GLU A 420 38.25 1.32 -3.77
CA GLU A 420 38.87 2.02 -2.65
C GLU A 420 38.02 3.17 -2.07
N THR A 421 36.99 3.68 -2.76
CA THR A 421 36.14 4.79 -2.24
C THR A 421 34.64 4.64 -2.55
N PRO A 422 33.90 3.82 -1.77
CA PRO A 422 32.48 3.52 -2.00
C PRO A 422 31.54 4.75 -1.99
N ARG A 423 31.91 5.82 -1.28
CA ARG A 423 31.08 7.03 -1.17
C ARG A 423 30.93 7.80 -2.49
N LYS A 424 31.85 7.65 -3.45
CA LYS A 424 31.89 8.42 -4.71
C LYS A 424 31.29 7.69 -5.92
N ALA A 425 30.64 6.53 -5.74
CA ALA A 425 30.16 5.67 -6.84
C ALA A 425 28.63 5.63 -7.01
N ASN A 426 27.92 6.65 -6.53
CA ASN A 426 26.44 6.70 -6.55
C ASN A 426 25.88 7.59 -7.66
N TYR A 427 26.66 7.88 -8.70
CA TYR A 427 26.17 8.65 -9.84
C TYR A 427 25.15 7.81 -10.62
N LEU A 428 23.93 8.31 -10.75
CA LEU A 428 22.98 7.79 -11.72
C LEU A 428 23.40 8.29 -13.10
N PRO A 429 23.79 7.43 -14.06
CA PRO A 429 24.13 7.91 -15.40
C PRO A 429 22.98 8.71 -16.03
N GLY A 430 21.74 8.26 -15.80
CA GLY A 430 20.53 8.93 -16.25
C GLY A 430 20.20 10.29 -15.59
N SER A 431 20.98 10.77 -14.60
CA SER A 431 20.72 12.09 -13.98
C SER A 431 21.25 13.27 -14.80
N GLY A 432 22.22 13.06 -15.71
CA GLY A 432 22.78 14.13 -16.55
C GLY A 432 21.72 14.95 -17.30
N PRO A 433 20.76 14.31 -18.01
CA PRO A 433 19.66 15.00 -18.66
C PRO A 433 18.79 15.84 -17.71
N PHE A 434 18.57 15.39 -16.47
CA PHE A 434 17.85 16.16 -15.45
C PHE A 434 18.61 17.41 -15.04
N ILE A 435 19.92 17.27 -14.80
CA ILE A 435 20.79 18.38 -14.43
C ILE A 435 20.78 19.41 -15.57
N TRP A 436 20.93 18.95 -16.83
CA TRP A 436 20.89 19.83 -18.00
C TRP A 436 19.62 20.70 -18.07
N ILE A 437 18.44 20.09 -17.92
CA ILE A 437 17.16 20.83 -17.96
C ILE A 437 17.08 21.85 -16.82
N SER A 438 17.64 21.52 -15.66
CA SER A 438 17.63 22.36 -14.47
C SER A 438 18.59 23.55 -14.60
N VAL A 439 19.80 23.33 -15.14
CA VAL A 439 20.84 24.38 -15.26
C VAL A 439 20.69 25.24 -16.50
N ALA A 440 20.05 24.74 -17.57
CA ALA A 440 19.83 25.51 -18.78
C ALA A 440 19.02 26.80 -18.48
N PRO A 441 19.33 27.95 -19.10
CA PRO A 441 18.62 29.20 -18.85
C PRO A 441 17.11 29.11 -19.15
N ALA A 442 16.27 29.79 -18.37
CA ALA A 442 14.83 29.83 -18.65
C ALA A 442 14.52 30.44 -20.04
N THR A 443 15.30 31.43 -20.45
CA THR A 443 15.23 32.09 -21.76
C THR A 443 15.48 31.14 -22.91
N TYR A 444 16.30 30.10 -22.74
CA TYR A 444 16.49 29.07 -23.76
C TYR A 444 15.18 28.32 -24.05
N PHE A 445 14.44 27.93 -23.01
CA PHE A 445 13.16 27.23 -23.18
C PHE A 445 12.06 28.13 -23.77
N GLU A 446 12.15 29.44 -23.56
CA GLU A 446 11.30 30.41 -24.27
C GLU A 446 11.61 30.44 -25.77
N LEU A 447 12.89 30.44 -26.15
CA LEU A 447 13.35 30.38 -27.55
C LEU A 447 12.97 29.04 -28.19
N LEU A 448 13.06 27.93 -27.45
CA LEU A 448 12.59 26.61 -27.89
C LEU A 448 11.08 26.62 -28.13
N ARG A 449 10.29 27.20 -27.23
CA ARG A 449 8.84 27.33 -27.38
C ARG A 449 8.46 28.21 -28.58
N GLN A 450 9.27 29.24 -28.86
CA GLN A 450 9.18 30.06 -30.08
C GLN A 450 9.66 29.34 -31.35
N ARG A 451 10.18 28.10 -31.21
CA ARG A 451 10.72 27.26 -32.29
C ARG A 451 11.86 27.93 -33.05
N GLN A 452 12.70 28.68 -32.35
CA GLN A 452 13.90 29.26 -32.94
C GLN A 452 14.83 28.13 -33.42
N PRO A 453 15.32 28.16 -34.67
CA PRO A 453 16.07 27.03 -35.22
C PRO A 453 17.28 26.58 -34.39
N PRO A 454 18.16 27.49 -33.88
CA PRO A 454 19.27 27.07 -33.03
C PRO A 454 18.82 26.38 -31.74
N ALA A 455 17.73 26.86 -31.12
CA ALA A 455 17.18 26.26 -29.91
C ALA A 455 16.70 24.83 -30.17
N MET A 456 16.01 24.63 -31.29
CA MET A 456 15.50 23.34 -31.74
C MET A 456 16.64 22.35 -32.04
N ILE A 457 17.72 22.79 -32.70
CA ILE A 457 18.88 21.94 -33.01
C ILE A 457 19.60 21.48 -31.73
N ILE A 458 19.81 22.37 -30.75
CA ILE A 458 20.32 22.01 -29.43
C ILE A 458 19.40 20.96 -28.78
N PHE A 459 18.09 21.13 -28.90
CA PHE A 459 17.11 20.20 -28.33
C PHE A 459 17.09 18.84 -29.05
N ALA A 460 17.32 18.80 -30.36
CA ALA A 460 17.54 17.55 -31.09
C ALA A 460 18.81 16.83 -30.63
N CYS A 461 19.89 17.56 -30.36
CA CYS A 461 21.10 16.99 -29.79
C CYS A 461 20.83 16.41 -28.39
N PHE A 462 20.04 17.09 -27.57
CA PHE A 462 19.54 16.54 -26.31
C PHE A 462 18.72 15.25 -26.51
N GLY A 463 17.81 15.23 -27.49
CA GLY A 463 17.06 14.04 -27.90
C GLY A 463 17.97 12.85 -28.27
N ALA A 464 19.04 13.11 -29.00
CA ALA A 464 20.05 12.11 -29.36
C ALA A 464 20.81 11.58 -28.13
N LEU A 465 21.20 12.44 -27.19
CA LEU A 465 21.88 12.02 -25.96
C LEU A 465 20.99 11.14 -25.08
N ILE A 466 19.72 11.52 -24.88
CA ILE A 466 18.80 10.72 -24.06
C ILE A 466 18.37 9.42 -24.74
N HIS A 467 18.53 9.29 -26.06
CA HIS A 467 18.35 8.01 -26.75
C HIS A 467 19.38 6.96 -26.31
N GLY A 468 20.51 7.37 -25.73
CA GLY A 468 21.41 6.45 -25.04
C GLY A 468 20.73 5.71 -23.87
N LEU A 469 19.63 6.22 -23.33
CA LEU A 469 18.86 5.66 -22.21
C LEU A 469 17.62 4.87 -22.67
N ASP A 470 17.44 4.63 -23.97
CA ASP A 470 16.25 4.00 -24.58
C ASP A 470 15.95 2.59 -24.05
N TYR A 471 16.95 1.93 -23.45
CA TYR A 471 16.80 0.61 -22.83
C TYR A 471 15.99 0.64 -21.52
N HIS A 472 15.79 1.81 -20.93
CA HIS A 472 14.89 1.98 -19.80
C HIS A 472 13.45 2.17 -20.29
N TRP A 473 12.51 1.36 -19.79
CA TRP A 473 11.09 1.40 -20.17
C TRP A 473 10.45 2.80 -20.05
N TRP A 474 10.93 3.64 -19.14
CA TRP A 474 10.42 5.00 -18.91
C TRP A 474 11.02 6.05 -19.88
N MET A 475 12.03 5.68 -20.67
CA MET A 475 12.69 6.50 -21.69
C MET A 475 12.50 6.00 -23.12
N GLU A 476 11.98 4.79 -23.29
CA GLU A 476 11.83 4.14 -24.59
C GLU A 476 11.09 5.06 -25.58
N GLY A 477 11.72 5.34 -26.72
CA GLY A 477 11.22 6.17 -27.81
C GLY A 477 11.20 7.67 -27.54
N CYS A 478 11.54 8.15 -26.34
CA CYS A 478 11.54 9.58 -25.99
C CYS A 478 12.54 10.38 -26.82
N GLY A 479 13.79 9.92 -26.91
CA GLY A 479 14.86 10.59 -27.66
C GLY A 479 14.57 10.67 -29.16
N ARG A 480 14.14 9.54 -29.74
CA ARG A 480 13.73 9.48 -31.16
C ARG A 480 12.57 10.43 -31.46
N SER A 481 11.55 10.46 -30.60
CA SER A 481 10.39 11.35 -30.78
C SER A 481 10.81 12.82 -30.84
N ILE A 482 11.74 13.25 -29.98
CA ILE A 482 12.27 14.63 -30.01
C ILE A 482 12.96 14.92 -31.34
N VAL A 483 13.88 14.05 -31.78
CA VAL A 483 14.63 14.26 -33.03
C VAL A 483 13.70 14.33 -34.24
N GLU A 484 12.73 13.42 -34.34
CA GLU A 484 11.77 13.38 -35.45
C GLU A 484 10.86 14.61 -35.48
N VAL A 485 10.34 15.05 -34.32
CA VAL A 485 9.48 16.24 -34.24
C VAL A 485 10.27 17.51 -34.56
N VAL A 486 11.52 17.62 -34.10
CA VAL A 486 12.38 18.75 -34.43
C VAL A 486 12.69 18.79 -35.93
N ASP A 487 13.05 17.65 -36.52
CA ASP A 487 13.32 17.54 -37.96
C ASP A 487 12.13 17.97 -38.82
N GLN A 488 10.92 17.53 -38.44
CA GLN A 488 9.68 17.94 -39.10
C GLN A 488 9.40 19.45 -38.98
N CYS A 489 9.76 20.08 -37.86
CA CYS A 489 9.56 21.51 -37.64
C CYS A 489 10.56 22.39 -38.42
N LEU A 490 11.82 21.94 -38.53
CA LEU A 490 12.89 22.70 -39.18
C LEU A 490 12.90 22.57 -40.70
N GLY A 491 12.50 21.40 -41.22
CA GLY A 491 12.53 21.10 -42.64
C GLY A 491 13.96 20.90 -43.20
N PRO A 492 14.08 20.70 -44.52
CA PRO A 492 15.32 20.19 -45.15
C PRO A 492 16.50 21.17 -45.13
N TYR A 493 16.25 22.49 -44.95
CA TYR A 493 17.31 23.49 -44.92
C TYR A 493 18.32 23.25 -43.79
N TRP A 494 17.87 22.73 -42.64
CA TRP A 494 18.70 22.42 -41.48
C TRP A 494 19.23 20.97 -41.48
N GLY A 495 19.14 20.27 -42.62
CA GLY A 495 19.47 18.86 -42.73
C GLY A 495 20.88 18.51 -42.26
N ASP A 496 21.87 19.33 -42.61
CA ASP A 496 23.27 19.12 -42.22
C ASP A 496 23.47 19.19 -40.69
N SER A 497 22.83 20.15 -40.03
CA SER A 497 22.85 20.27 -38.56
C SER A 497 22.07 19.17 -37.85
N MET A 498 21.05 18.61 -38.52
CA MET A 498 20.23 17.52 -38.00
C MET A 498 20.78 16.12 -38.32
N GLN A 499 21.85 16.03 -39.12
CA GLN A 499 22.42 14.75 -39.54
C GLN A 499 22.88 13.90 -38.34
N TRP A 500 23.71 14.45 -37.45
CA TRP A 500 24.22 13.69 -36.28
C TRP A 500 23.08 13.23 -35.35
N PRO A 501 22.13 14.08 -34.92
CA PRO A 501 21.00 13.61 -34.11
C PRO A 501 20.20 12.47 -34.76
N LYS A 502 19.97 12.55 -36.08
CA LYS A 502 19.23 11.51 -36.84
C LYS A 502 20.02 10.21 -36.93
N GLU A 503 21.32 10.29 -37.19
CA GLU A 503 22.21 9.12 -37.21
C GLU A 503 22.22 8.41 -35.86
N VAL A 504 22.29 9.15 -34.75
CA VAL A 504 22.27 8.56 -33.40
C VAL A 504 20.97 7.81 -33.12
N VAL A 505 19.80 8.34 -33.48
CA VAL A 505 18.51 7.69 -33.16
C VAL A 505 18.05 6.58 -34.14
N HIS A 506 18.67 6.52 -35.33
CA HIS A 506 18.37 5.51 -36.35
C HIS A 506 19.47 4.44 -36.50
N HIS A 507 20.72 4.77 -36.19
CA HIS A 507 21.88 3.89 -36.39
C HIS A 507 22.73 3.71 -35.12
N GLY A 508 22.54 4.54 -34.09
CA GLY A 508 23.20 4.35 -32.81
C GLY A 508 22.71 3.07 -32.12
N THR A 509 23.64 2.19 -31.77
CA THR A 509 23.36 1.15 -30.76
C THR A 509 23.15 1.84 -29.40
N PRO A 510 22.09 1.48 -28.64
CA PRO A 510 21.97 1.92 -27.25
C PRO A 510 23.27 1.65 -26.51
N ILE A 511 23.68 2.56 -25.61
CA ILE A 511 24.92 2.40 -24.84
C ILE A 511 24.85 1.04 -24.13
N PRO A 512 25.80 0.11 -24.37
CA PRO A 512 25.65 -1.26 -23.91
C PRO A 512 25.65 -1.35 -22.38
N HIS A 513 24.71 -2.15 -21.87
CA HIS A 513 24.68 -2.66 -20.50
C HIS A 513 26.04 -3.25 -20.12
N GLN A 514 26.66 -2.76 -19.05
CA GLN A 514 27.60 -3.59 -18.29
C GLN A 514 26.80 -4.19 -17.13
N GLU A 515 26.71 -5.52 -17.12
CA GLU A 515 26.02 -6.34 -16.11
C GLU A 515 26.53 -6.11 -14.69
#